data_AF-A0A961C6J1-F1
#
_entry.id   AF-A0A961C6J1-F1
#
_cell.length_a   1.000
_cell.length_b   1.000
_cell.length_c   1.000
_cell.angle_alpha   90.00
_cell.angle_beta   90.00
_cell.angle_gamma   90.00
#
_symmetry.space_group_name_H-M   'P 1'
#
loop_
_entity.id
_entity.type
_entity.pdbx_description
1 polymer ?
#
loop_
_entity_poly.entity_id
_entity_poly.type
_entity_poly.pdbx_seq_one_letter_code
_entity_poly.pdbx_strand_id
1 'polypeptide(L)'
;MALLKFSLTGAGHRFHSDATSGVVEQIGVLGVDISPRTVGESNYTVVQVLLDDERPDGDLSLLSCPLVAEVTRPAIVEEAEPDVVASALFDHDEFRQKLLEEQNAGESITRGVLVLNDGELPPRWTRLAFVPIPLRLTAGLDLRIYRSSVEELLEGVESAFAAGRINEAERLNLLTSIEQHHSDDSK
;
A
#
# COMPACT_ATOMS: atom_id res chain seq x y z
N MET A 1 -2.87 12.92 6.63
CA MET A 1 -3.55 12.36 7.82
C MET A 1 -3.88 10.90 7.53
N ALA A 2 -3.75 9.97 8.50
CA ALA A 2 -3.98 8.56 8.22
C ALA A 2 -5.46 8.24 7.97
N LEU A 3 -5.74 7.51 6.90
CA LEU A 3 -7.07 6.98 6.59
C LEU A 3 -7.48 5.92 7.60
N LEU A 4 -6.55 5.00 7.92
CA LEU A 4 -6.78 3.92 8.86
C LEU A 4 -5.54 3.68 9.71
N LYS A 5 -5.78 3.24 10.95
CA LYS A 5 -4.74 2.84 11.89
C LYS A 5 -5.15 1.56 12.62
N PHE A 6 -4.27 0.56 12.63
CA PHE A 6 -4.48 -0.72 13.31
C PHE A 6 -3.26 -1.07 14.16
N SER A 7 -3.48 -1.57 15.37
CA SER A 7 -2.40 -2.20 16.14
C SER A 7 -2.25 -3.66 15.72
N LEU A 8 -1.03 -4.05 15.37
CA LEU A 8 -0.71 -5.36 14.81
C LEU A 8 -0.34 -6.33 15.92
N THR A 9 -0.88 -7.55 15.83
CA THR A 9 -0.65 -8.63 16.80
C THR A 9 0.45 -9.59 16.36
N GLY A 10 0.96 -9.45 15.14
CA GLY A 10 1.86 -10.42 14.50
C GLY A 10 1.15 -11.64 13.92
N ALA A 11 -0.18 -11.66 13.91
CA ALA A 11 -1.02 -12.69 13.29
C ALA A 11 -1.93 -12.09 12.22
N GLY A 12 -2.50 -12.95 11.37
CA GLY A 12 -3.46 -12.53 10.36
C GLY A 12 -4.64 -11.81 10.98
N HIS A 13 -5.08 -10.73 10.35
CA HIS A 13 -6.15 -9.88 10.87
C HIS A 13 -7.08 -9.49 9.74
N ARG A 14 -8.39 -9.70 9.94
CA ARG A 14 -9.41 -9.25 8.99
C ARG A 14 -10.38 -8.33 9.71
N PHE A 15 -10.56 -7.16 9.12
CA PHE A 15 -11.54 -6.18 9.54
C PHE A 15 -12.52 -5.96 8.40
N HIS A 16 -13.81 -5.96 8.71
CA HIS A 16 -14.85 -5.48 7.81
C HIS A 16 -15.62 -4.37 8.53
N SER A 17 -15.99 -3.33 7.80
CA SER A 17 -16.87 -2.32 8.36
C SER A 17 -18.27 -2.89 8.50
N ASP A 18 -18.73 -3.06 9.74
CA ASP A 18 -20.15 -3.15 10.01
C ASP A 18 -20.74 -1.74 9.92
N ALA A 19 -21.96 -1.60 9.39
CA ALA A 19 -22.66 -0.32 9.16
C ALA A 19 -22.85 0.57 10.40
N THR A 20 -22.48 0.05 11.56
CA THR A 20 -22.53 0.72 12.87
C THR A 20 -21.25 1.43 13.28
N SER A 21 -20.10 1.18 12.63
CA SER A 21 -18.81 1.77 13.08
C SER A 21 -18.55 3.19 12.57
N GLY A 22 -19.27 3.64 11.52
CA GLY A 22 -19.39 5.03 11.05
C GLY A 22 -18.13 5.72 10.51
N VAL A 23 -16.95 5.44 11.06
CA VAL A 23 -15.69 6.10 10.71
C VAL A 23 -15.13 5.55 9.41
N VAL A 24 -15.16 4.23 9.21
CA VAL A 24 -14.58 3.56 8.02
C VAL A 24 -15.50 3.71 6.79
N GLU A 25 -16.81 3.72 7.02
CA GLU A 25 -17.82 3.97 5.98
C GLU A 25 -17.74 5.38 5.39
N GLN A 26 -17.37 6.38 6.19
CA GLN A 26 -17.21 7.77 5.72
C GLN A 26 -16.04 7.95 4.76
N ILE A 27 -15.11 7.00 4.72
CA ILE A 27 -13.88 7.05 3.91
C ILE A 27 -13.89 6.03 2.78
N GLY A 28 -15.03 5.43 2.43
CA GLY A 28 -15.14 4.54 1.26
C GLY A 28 -14.32 3.26 1.34
N VAL A 29 -13.98 2.79 2.55
CA VAL A 29 -13.31 1.50 2.77
C VAL A 29 -14.33 0.51 3.35
N LEU A 30 -14.47 -0.67 2.75
CA LEU A 30 -15.35 -1.76 3.22
C LEU A 30 -14.63 -2.74 4.15
N GLY A 31 -13.32 -2.89 3.98
CA GLY A 31 -12.56 -3.83 4.79
C GLY A 31 -11.06 -3.80 4.55
N VAL A 32 -10.33 -4.39 5.50
CA VAL A 32 -8.89 -4.59 5.43
C VAL A 32 -8.56 -6.02 5.85
N ASP A 33 -7.80 -6.73 5.02
CA ASP A 33 -7.22 -8.03 5.35
C ASP A 33 -5.69 -7.91 5.42
N ILE A 34 -5.11 -8.49 6.46
CA ILE A 34 -3.67 -8.51 6.71
C ILE A 34 -3.26 -9.97 6.79
N SER A 35 -2.41 -10.41 5.87
CA SER A 35 -2.03 -11.82 5.75
C SER A 35 -0.54 -11.98 5.41
N PRO A 36 0.08 -13.10 5.81
CA PRO A 36 1.46 -13.38 5.44
C PRO A 36 1.53 -13.91 4.01
N ARG A 37 2.54 -13.50 3.24
CA ARG A 37 2.82 -14.07 1.91
C ARG A 37 4.31 -14.25 1.69
N THR A 38 4.69 -15.33 1.02
CA THR A 38 6.05 -15.55 0.55
C THR A 38 6.06 -15.39 -0.98
N VAL A 39 6.98 -14.58 -1.49
CA VAL A 39 7.19 -14.37 -2.93
C VAL A 39 8.68 -14.49 -3.20
N GLY A 40 9.06 -15.48 -4.02
CA GLY A 40 10.46 -15.89 -4.13
C GLY A 40 11.00 -16.34 -2.77
N GLU A 41 12.13 -15.77 -2.36
CA GLU A 41 12.77 -16.05 -1.06
C GLU A 41 12.35 -15.07 0.05
N SER A 42 11.53 -14.07 -0.29
CA SER A 42 11.17 -12.98 0.61
C SER A 42 9.79 -13.19 1.24
N ASN A 43 9.67 -12.80 2.51
CA ASN A 43 8.43 -12.84 3.28
C ASN A 43 7.86 -11.43 3.44
N TYR A 44 6.60 -11.28 3.07
CA TYR A 44 5.87 -10.02 3.09
C TYR A 44 4.68 -10.11 4.04
N THR A 45 4.31 -8.95 4.55
CA THR A 45 2.97 -8.70 5.10
C THR A 45 2.14 -8.09 4.00
N VAL A 46 1.15 -8.82 3.53
CA VAL A 46 0.22 -8.33 2.51
C VAL A 46 -0.92 -7.62 3.21
N VAL A 47 -1.12 -6.36 2.84
CA VAL A 47 -2.26 -5.57 3.26
C VAL A 47 -3.19 -5.44 2.07
N GLN A 48 -4.40 -5.95 2.21
CA GLN A 48 -5.48 -5.82 1.24
C GLN A 48 -6.52 -4.84 1.77
N VAL A 49 -6.84 -3.81 0.98
CA VAL A 49 -7.94 -2.88 1.26
C VAL A 49 -9.04 -3.11 0.24
N LEU A 50 -10.27 -3.24 0.72
CA LEU A 50 -11.47 -3.28 -0.10
C LEU A 50 -12.14 -1.90 -0.05
N LEU A 51 -12.27 -1.25 -1.21
CA LEU A 51 -12.90 0.05 -1.38
C LEU A 51 -14.37 -0.12 -1.81
N ASP A 52 -15.20 0.84 -1.42
CA ASP A 52 -16.61 0.92 -1.83
C ASP A 52 -16.72 1.84 -3.06
N ASP A 53 -16.75 1.25 -4.27
CA ASP A 53 -16.84 2.02 -5.53
C ASP A 53 -18.28 2.24 -6.02
N GLU A 54 -19.28 1.68 -5.34
CA GLU A 54 -20.70 1.85 -5.66
C GLU A 54 -21.39 2.92 -4.79
N ARG A 55 -20.68 3.49 -3.80
CA ARG A 55 -21.24 4.47 -2.88
C ARG A 55 -21.44 5.85 -3.53
N PRO A 56 -22.67 6.41 -3.52
CA PRO A 56 -22.95 7.71 -4.13
C PRO A 56 -22.14 8.88 -3.53
N ASP A 57 -21.86 8.83 -2.23
CA ASP A 57 -21.05 9.82 -1.49
C ASP A 57 -19.64 9.29 -1.17
N GLY A 58 -19.23 8.18 -1.79
CA GLY A 58 -17.90 7.60 -1.61
C GLY A 58 -16.83 8.48 -2.24
N ASP A 59 -15.68 8.58 -1.58
CA ASP A 59 -14.55 9.31 -2.16
C ASP A 59 -13.87 8.48 -3.25
N LEU A 60 -14.39 8.59 -4.47
CA LEU A 60 -13.87 7.89 -5.64
C LEU A 60 -12.41 8.23 -5.96
N SER A 61 -11.88 9.35 -5.44
CA SER A 61 -10.45 9.67 -5.58
C SER A 61 -9.55 8.63 -4.90
N LEU A 62 -10.07 7.83 -3.97
CA LEU A 62 -9.34 6.71 -3.37
C LEU A 62 -8.95 5.61 -4.38
N LEU A 63 -9.68 5.52 -5.49
CA LEU A 63 -9.35 4.57 -6.55
C LEU A 63 -8.13 5.03 -7.34
N SER A 64 -7.91 6.33 -7.48
CA SER A 64 -6.79 6.87 -8.27
C SER A 64 -5.65 7.45 -7.42
N CYS A 65 -5.86 7.69 -6.13
CA CYS A 65 -4.83 8.28 -5.29
C CYS A 65 -3.75 7.26 -4.90
N PRO A 66 -2.47 7.68 -4.81
CA PRO A 66 -1.45 6.90 -4.14
C PRO A 66 -1.84 6.59 -2.69
N LEU A 67 -1.85 5.31 -2.35
CA LEU A 67 -2.02 4.85 -0.98
C LEU A 67 -0.72 4.20 -0.51
N VAL A 68 -0.37 4.45 0.74
CA VAL A 68 0.79 3.85 1.39
C VAL A 68 0.33 3.04 2.60
N ALA A 69 0.87 1.84 2.74
CA ALA A 69 0.85 1.07 3.97
C ALA A 69 2.17 1.27 4.71
N GLU A 70 2.13 1.83 5.92
CA GLU A 70 3.28 1.99 6.80
C GLU A 70 3.12 1.16 8.06
N VAL A 71 4.13 0.35 8.36
CA VAL A 71 4.29 -0.30 9.66
C VAL A 71 5.23 0.56 10.49
N THR A 72 4.72 1.05 11.62
CA THR A 72 5.40 2.01 12.48
C THR A 72 5.54 1.46 13.90
N ARG A 73 6.61 1.85 14.60
CA ARG A 73 6.66 1.70 16.05
C ARG A 73 5.79 2.80 16.68
N PRO A 74 4.98 2.46 17.70
CA PRO A 74 4.25 3.47 18.46
C PRO A 74 5.23 4.52 19.01
N ALA A 75 4.86 5.79 18.88
CA ALA A 75 5.64 6.87 19.49
C ALA A 75 5.61 6.72 21.02
N ILE A 76 6.79 6.83 21.66
CA ILE A 76 6.92 6.75 23.13
C ILE A 76 6.39 8.04 23.79
N VAL A 77 6.30 9.13 23.01
CA VAL A 77 5.81 10.45 23.42
C VAL A 77 4.75 10.90 22.41
N GLU A 78 3.62 11.45 22.87
CA GLU A 78 2.46 11.80 22.01
C GLU A 78 2.79 12.80 20.89
N GLU A 79 3.83 13.62 21.06
CA GLU A 79 4.24 14.64 20.08
C GLU A 79 5.37 14.18 19.14
N ALA A 80 5.93 12.98 19.33
CA ALA A 80 6.98 12.47 18.46
C ALA A 80 6.40 11.79 17.22
N GLU A 81 7.04 12.00 16.06
CA GLU A 81 6.72 11.22 14.88
C GLU A 81 7.04 9.74 15.11
N PRO A 82 6.16 8.84 14.67
CA PRO A 82 6.35 7.41 14.87
C PRO A 82 7.43 6.90 13.92
N ASP A 83 8.29 6.03 14.44
CA ASP A 83 9.42 5.46 13.70
C ASP A 83 8.90 4.46 12.65
N VAL A 84 9.14 4.75 11.36
CA VAL A 84 8.70 3.90 10.24
C VAL A 84 9.64 2.71 10.14
N VAL A 85 9.09 1.50 10.30
CA VAL A 85 9.84 0.23 10.23
C VAL A 85 9.88 -0.32 8.81
N ALA A 86 8.74 -0.27 8.13
CA ALA A 86 8.60 -0.73 6.76
C ALA A 86 7.42 -0.02 6.10
N SER A 87 7.52 0.25 4.81
CA SER A 87 6.43 0.83 4.04
C SER A 87 6.32 0.15 2.68
N ALA A 88 5.13 0.20 2.10
CA ALA A 88 4.88 -0.19 0.72
C ALA A 88 3.74 0.63 0.11
N LEU A 89 3.88 0.91 -1.18
CA LEU A 89 2.78 1.46 -1.98
C LEU A 89 1.74 0.37 -2.24
N PHE A 90 0.49 0.78 -2.25
CA PHE A 90 -0.56 -0.04 -2.83
C PHE A 90 -0.47 0.02 -4.35
N ASP A 91 -0.80 -1.10 -4.98
CA ASP A 91 -1.09 -1.10 -6.41
C ASP A 91 -2.32 -0.24 -6.73
N HIS A 92 -2.45 0.22 -7.98
CA HIS A 92 -3.64 0.94 -8.43
C HIS A 92 -4.02 0.57 -9.86
N ASP A 93 -5.15 1.11 -10.34
CA ASP A 93 -5.81 0.63 -11.55
C ASP A 93 -4.92 0.75 -12.80
N GLU A 94 -4.23 1.87 -12.98
CA GLU A 94 -3.31 2.09 -14.09
C GLU A 94 -2.14 1.09 -14.12
N PHE A 95 -1.48 0.87 -12.99
CA PHE A 95 -0.45 -0.17 -12.86
C PHE A 95 -0.99 -1.56 -13.23
N ARG A 96 -2.24 -1.86 -12.86
CA ARG A 96 -2.90 -3.12 -13.20
C ARG A 96 -3.20 -3.23 -14.70
N GLN A 97 -3.69 -2.15 -15.32
CA GLN A 97 -3.94 -2.11 -16.77
C GLN A 97 -2.64 -2.35 -17.53
N LYS A 98 -1.55 -1.71 -17.12
CA LYS A 98 -0.23 -1.90 -17.72
C LYS A 98 0.28 -3.34 -17.59
N LEU A 99 0.14 -3.95 -16.42
CA LEU A 99 0.48 -5.37 -16.24
C LEU A 99 -0.39 -6.30 -17.11
N LEU A 100 -1.67 -5.97 -17.27
CA LEU A 100 -2.57 -6.73 -18.14
C LEU A 100 -2.20 -6.59 -19.62
N GLU A 101 -1.86 -5.38 -20.07
CA GLU A 101 -1.38 -5.11 -21.43
C GLU A 101 -0.08 -5.87 -21.73
N GLU A 102 0.89 -5.83 -20.81
CA GLU A 102 2.14 -6.59 -20.94
C GLU A 102 1.89 -8.10 -20.97
N GLN A 103 1.04 -8.62 -20.08
CA GLN A 103 0.69 -10.03 -20.08
C GLN A 103 0.06 -10.48 -21.41
N ASN A 104 -0.86 -9.67 -21.96
CA ASN A 104 -1.48 -9.93 -23.25
C ASN A 104 -0.48 -9.83 -24.41
N ALA A 105 0.57 -9.01 -24.27
CA ALA A 105 1.67 -8.88 -25.22
C ALA A 105 2.79 -9.92 -25.03
N GLY A 106 2.78 -10.70 -23.93
CA GLY A 106 3.87 -11.61 -23.57
C GLY A 106 5.13 -10.90 -23.06
N GLU A 107 4.99 -9.66 -22.61
CA GLU A 107 6.05 -8.81 -22.08
C GLU A 107 6.12 -8.88 -20.54
N SER A 108 7.20 -8.36 -19.96
CA SER A 108 7.40 -8.29 -18.50
C SER A 108 8.25 -7.08 -18.11
N ILE A 109 7.95 -5.95 -18.76
CA ILE A 109 8.70 -4.70 -18.61
C ILE A 109 8.44 -4.12 -17.22
N THR A 110 7.18 -4.12 -16.79
CA THR A 110 6.74 -3.71 -15.47
C THR A 110 6.94 -4.86 -14.48
N ARG A 111 7.81 -4.65 -13.49
CA ARG A 111 8.06 -5.60 -12.41
C ARG A 111 7.19 -5.23 -11.22
N GLY A 112 6.28 -6.10 -10.82
CA GLY A 112 5.64 -5.93 -9.53
C GLY A 112 4.93 -7.18 -9.02
N VAL A 113 4.61 -7.13 -7.74
CA VAL A 113 4.08 -8.27 -6.99
C VAL A 113 2.57 -8.13 -6.95
N LEU A 114 1.88 -8.59 -7.99
CA LEU A 114 0.43 -8.83 -7.91
C LEU A 114 0.19 -10.33 -7.83
N VAL A 115 -0.53 -10.74 -6.79
CA VAL A 115 -0.99 -12.12 -6.69
C VAL A 115 -2.26 -12.22 -7.54
N LEU A 116 -2.14 -12.94 -8.65
CA LEU A 116 -3.29 -13.35 -9.44
C LEU A 116 -4.12 -14.36 -8.63
N ASN A 117 -5.43 -14.14 -8.53
CA ASN A 117 -6.37 -15.14 -8.04
C ASN A 117 -6.87 -15.91 -9.27
N ASP A 118 -6.55 -17.21 -9.34
CA ASP A 118 -6.96 -18.08 -10.46
C ASP A 118 -6.55 -17.55 -11.86
N GLY A 119 -5.47 -16.77 -11.94
CA GLY A 119 -4.97 -16.17 -13.18
C GLY A 119 -5.56 -14.81 -13.51
N GLU A 120 -6.48 -14.29 -12.70
CA GLU A 120 -7.09 -12.97 -12.88
C GLU A 120 -6.54 -11.95 -11.86
N LEU A 121 -6.43 -10.69 -12.31
CA LEU A 121 -6.08 -9.58 -11.44
C LEU A 121 -7.23 -9.31 -10.45
N PRO A 122 -6.94 -8.95 -9.19
CA PRO A 122 -7.98 -8.51 -8.26
C PRO A 122 -8.83 -7.38 -8.86
N PRO A 123 -10.13 -7.32 -8.56
CA PRO A 123 -10.98 -6.23 -9.05
C PRO A 123 -10.44 -4.85 -8.64
N ARG A 124 -10.74 -3.81 -9.43
CA ARG A 124 -10.23 -2.44 -9.23
C ARG A 124 -10.55 -1.82 -7.86
N TRP A 125 -11.55 -2.32 -7.14
CA TRP A 125 -11.91 -1.88 -5.80
C TRP A 125 -11.12 -2.61 -4.70
N THR A 126 -10.35 -3.63 -5.04
CA THR A 126 -9.34 -4.22 -4.16
C THR A 126 -8.01 -3.48 -4.37
N ARG A 127 -7.25 -3.19 -3.31
CA ARG A 127 -5.88 -2.65 -3.35
C ARG A 127 -4.98 -3.54 -2.51
N LEU A 128 -3.77 -3.83 -2.97
CA LEU A 128 -2.78 -4.69 -2.35
C LEU A 128 -1.45 -3.94 -2.15
N ALA A 129 -0.90 -4.01 -0.94
CA ALA A 129 0.47 -3.59 -0.63
C ALA A 129 1.27 -4.75 -0.06
N PHE A 130 2.49 -4.94 -0.55
CA PHE A 130 3.43 -5.97 -0.09
C PHE A 130 4.49 -5.34 0.80
N VAL A 131 4.16 -5.18 2.08
CA VAL A 131 5.08 -4.55 3.03
C VAL A 131 6.26 -5.51 3.29
N PRO A 132 7.52 -5.07 3.13
CA PRO A 132 8.72 -5.92 3.18
C PRO A 132 9.14 -6.27 4.63
N ILE A 133 8.17 -6.74 5.42
CA ILE A 133 8.36 -7.21 6.79
C ILE A 133 7.54 -8.50 7.00
N PRO A 134 8.12 -9.58 7.57
CA PRO A 134 7.34 -10.77 7.90
C PRO A 134 6.26 -10.46 8.95
N LEU A 135 5.02 -10.92 8.72
CA LEU A 135 3.88 -10.63 9.61
C LEU A 135 4.16 -10.94 11.08
N ARG A 136 4.81 -12.06 11.39
CA ARG A 136 5.18 -12.41 12.77
C ARG A 136 6.04 -11.37 13.49
N LEU A 137 6.78 -10.54 12.76
CA LEU A 137 7.65 -9.50 13.30
C LEU A 137 6.92 -8.16 13.52
N THR A 138 5.64 -8.07 13.15
CA THR A 138 4.86 -6.84 13.31
C THR A 138 4.13 -6.74 14.65
N ALA A 139 4.25 -7.76 15.52
CA ALA A 139 3.60 -7.75 16.83
C ALA A 139 4.00 -6.51 17.65
N GLY A 140 3.01 -5.75 18.12
CA GLY A 140 3.21 -4.51 18.88
C GLY A 140 3.55 -3.28 18.04
N LEU A 141 3.52 -3.39 16.71
CA LEU A 141 3.63 -2.26 15.78
C LEU A 141 2.24 -1.75 15.36
N ASP A 142 2.19 -0.56 14.79
CA ASP A 142 0.98 0.01 14.21
C ASP A 142 1.06 -0.03 12.68
N LEU A 143 0.04 -0.55 12.01
CA LEU A 143 -0.20 -0.33 10.59
C LEU A 143 -0.96 0.98 10.40
N ARG A 144 -0.48 1.82 9.49
CA ARG A 144 -1.15 3.04 9.03
C ARG A 144 -1.37 2.93 7.53
N ILE A 145 -2.56 3.31 7.10
CA ILE A 145 -2.89 3.46 5.69
C ILE A 145 -3.26 4.92 5.50
N TYR A 146 -2.65 5.58 4.53
CA TYR A 146 -2.90 6.99 4.28
C TYR A 146 -2.78 7.32 2.79
N ARG A 147 -3.44 8.42 2.41
CA ARG A 147 -3.27 9.03 1.09
C ARG A 147 -1.95 9.74 1.03
N SER A 148 -1.27 9.59 -0.08
CA SER A 148 -0.09 10.37 -0.44
C SER A 148 -0.34 11.03 -1.80
N SER A 149 0.46 12.03 -2.15
CA SER A 149 0.63 12.45 -3.53
C SER A 149 1.91 11.85 -4.13
N VAL A 150 2.02 11.83 -5.46
CA VAL A 150 3.27 11.43 -6.13
C VAL A 150 4.41 12.34 -5.70
N GLU A 151 4.16 13.65 -5.61
CA GLU A 151 5.15 14.63 -5.13
C GLU A 151 5.64 14.32 -3.71
N GLU A 152 4.74 14.03 -2.78
CA GLU A 152 5.10 13.65 -1.39
C GLU A 152 5.92 12.35 -1.35
N LEU A 153 5.62 11.39 -2.23
CA LEU A 153 6.39 10.15 -2.33
C LEU A 153 7.81 10.41 -2.85
N LEU A 154 7.95 11.22 -3.89
CA LEU A 154 9.24 11.59 -4.46
C LEU A 154 10.07 12.39 -3.45
N GLU A 155 9.49 13.39 -2.79
CA GLU A 155 10.13 14.16 -1.73
C GLU A 155 10.57 13.26 -0.56
N GLY A 156 9.72 12.31 -0.17
CA GLY A 156 10.02 11.34 0.89
C GLY A 156 11.24 10.47 0.57
N VAL A 157 11.33 9.97 -0.66
CA VAL A 157 12.48 9.18 -1.12
C VAL A 157 13.76 10.02 -1.12
N GLU A 158 13.71 11.24 -1.66
CA GLU A 158 14.87 12.14 -1.70
C GLU A 158 15.32 12.55 -0.30
N SER A 159 14.38 12.84 0.61
CA SER A 159 14.65 13.16 2.01
C SER A 159 15.30 11.97 2.75
N ALA A 160 14.81 10.75 2.53
CA ALA A 160 15.39 9.54 3.11
C ALA A 160 16.82 9.28 2.62
N PHE A 161 17.07 9.52 1.34
CA PHE A 161 18.41 9.42 0.75
C PHE A 161 19.36 10.49 1.30
N ALA A 162 18.92 11.75 1.33
CA ALA A 162 19.70 12.86 1.90
C ALA A 162 20.03 12.63 3.40
N ALA A 163 19.13 11.97 4.13
CA ALA A 163 19.35 11.58 5.52
C ALA A 163 20.17 10.29 5.68
N GLY A 164 20.61 9.64 4.60
CA GLY A 164 21.40 8.40 4.61
C GLY A 164 20.65 7.17 5.13
N ARG A 165 19.31 7.19 5.14
CA ARG A 165 18.47 6.07 5.59
C ARG A 165 18.34 4.98 4.52
N ILE A 166 18.51 5.36 3.25
CA ILE A 166 18.52 4.48 2.09
C ILE A 166 19.77 4.74 1.25
N ASN A 167 20.24 3.73 0.53
CA ASN A 167 21.34 3.84 -0.41
C ASN A 167 20.88 4.22 -1.83
N GLU A 168 21.81 4.50 -2.74
CA GLU A 168 21.50 4.92 -4.12
C GLU A 168 20.67 3.88 -4.89
N ALA A 169 20.97 2.59 -4.70
CA ALA A 169 20.25 1.52 -5.39
C ALA A 169 18.80 1.41 -4.88
N GLU A 170 18.59 1.57 -3.57
CA GLU A 170 17.27 1.66 -2.95
C GLU A 170 16.51 2.90 -3.42
N ARG A 171 17.16 4.06 -3.49
CA ARG A 171 16.59 5.30 -4.05
C ARG A 171 16.10 5.10 -5.47
N LEU A 172 16.96 4.63 -6.38
CA LEU A 172 16.58 4.42 -7.79
C LEU A 172 15.44 3.40 -7.93
N ASN A 173 15.49 2.31 -7.17
CA ASN A 173 14.43 1.31 -7.18
C ASN A 173 13.08 1.87 -6.68
N LEU A 174 13.10 2.69 -5.63
CA LEU A 174 11.88 3.34 -5.10
C LEU A 174 11.32 4.37 -6.08
N LEU A 175 12.16 5.21 -6.68
CA LEU A 175 11.74 6.19 -7.70
C LEU A 175 11.12 5.49 -8.91
N THR A 176 11.81 4.49 -9.46
CA THR A 176 11.28 3.69 -10.58
C THR A 176 9.99 2.97 -10.20
N SER A 177 9.88 2.47 -8.97
CA SER A 177 8.64 1.85 -8.49
C SER A 177 7.50 2.88 -8.43
N ILE A 178 7.72 4.07 -7.86
CA ILE A 178 6.72 5.16 -7.82
C ILE A 178 6.28 5.52 -9.24
N GLU A 179 7.22 5.72 -10.16
CA GLU A 179 6.94 6.01 -11.56
C GLU A 179 6.17 4.89 -12.25
N GLN A 180 6.56 3.64 -12.04
CA GLN A 180 5.90 2.47 -12.66
C GLN A 180 4.47 2.29 -12.18
N HIS A 181 4.22 2.56 -10.89
CA HIS A 181 2.87 2.55 -10.38
C HIS A 181 2.12 3.73 -10.99
N HIS A 182 2.57 4.96 -10.78
CA HIS A 182 1.84 6.20 -11.09
C HIS A 182 2.15 6.78 -12.48
N SER A 183 2.26 5.94 -13.50
CA SER A 183 2.76 6.35 -14.81
C SER A 183 1.77 7.14 -15.68
N ASP A 184 1.22 8.28 -15.23
CA ASP A 184 0.98 9.48 -16.06
C ASP A 184 0.28 10.63 -15.29
N ASP A 185 0.98 11.76 -15.15
CA ASP A 185 0.40 13.10 -14.95
C ASP A 185 1.18 14.16 -15.76
N SER A 186 1.74 13.76 -16.91
CA SER A 186 2.55 14.64 -17.76
C SER A 186 2.30 14.44 -19.25
N LYS A 187 1.07 14.70 -19.70
CA LYS A 187 0.77 15.23 -21.04
C LYS A 187 -0.41 16.19 -21.05
#